data_AF-A0A8S3HTH9-F1
#
_entry.id   AF-A0A8S3HTH9-F1
#
_cell.length_a   1.000
_cell.length_b   1.000
_cell.length_c   1.000
_cell.angle_alpha   90.00
_cell.angle_beta   90.00
_cell.angle_gamma   90.00
#
_symmetry.space_group_name_H-M   'P 1'
#
loop_
_entity.id
_entity.type
_entity.pdbx_description
1 polymer ?
#
loop_
_entity_poly.entity_id
_entity_poly.type
_entity_poly.pdbx_seq_one_letter_code
_entity_poly.pdbx_strand_id
1 'polypeptide(L)'
;AKENEIAIVGSCGFDSLVADLGVEMIRQECETNNIGSRCINYLFSINKNHYLSLDIALIESFFVINYSTPSVSRGVIHFATWESAVYGLSQAYRLQSIRRKLFPQKLPYANYKMKSKSFTKTTVNGKSFWTIPFIGSDKSVVQRSQYFNYTVLNKKPIRFLPYFQLSSFTAVVKVIFYGLIFSLFTKFKLGMRLLLQFPRFFSAGLVTTEGPTRHDCEQASFKMTFVTHTENKQKLIHEFAGMDPGYIGTSKLSIACAIMLLQESDRLPT
;
A
#
# COMPACT_ATOMS: atom_id res chain seq x y z
N ALA A 1 -9.39 -24.78 11.24
CA ALA A 1 -8.54 -24.68 10.04
C ALA A 1 -7.61 -25.87 9.96
N LYS A 2 -6.62 -25.99 10.87
CA LYS A 2 -5.74 -27.17 10.93
C LYS A 2 -6.48 -28.49 11.13
N GLU A 3 -7.50 -28.52 12.00
CA GLU A 3 -8.35 -29.71 12.23
C GLU A 3 -9.22 -30.10 11.03
N ASN A 4 -9.44 -29.18 10.08
CA ASN A 4 -10.29 -29.40 8.91
C ASN A 4 -9.49 -29.42 7.60
N GLU A 5 -8.15 -29.50 7.67
CA GLU A 5 -7.26 -29.45 6.49
C GLU A 5 -7.48 -28.20 5.60
N ILE A 6 -7.93 -27.09 6.21
CA ILE A 6 -8.18 -25.82 5.52
C ILE A 6 -6.91 -24.95 5.59
N ALA A 7 -6.35 -24.65 4.42
CA ALA A 7 -5.32 -23.64 4.27
C ALA A 7 -5.93 -22.23 4.35
N ILE A 8 -5.41 -21.38 5.24
CA ILE A 8 -5.77 -19.97 5.30
C ILE A 8 -4.72 -19.18 4.52
N VAL A 9 -5.11 -18.66 3.37
CA VAL A 9 -4.26 -17.76 2.58
C VAL A 9 -4.57 -16.32 3.00
N GLY A 10 -3.55 -15.62 3.51
CA GLY A 10 -3.68 -14.21 3.83
C GLY A 10 -3.81 -13.38 2.56
N SER A 11 -4.85 -12.55 2.44
CA SER A 11 -5.00 -11.58 1.35
C SER A 11 -4.54 -10.18 1.77
N CYS A 12 -4.26 -9.35 0.77
CA CYS A 12 -3.97 -7.92 0.96
C CYS A 12 -4.50 -7.11 -0.24
N GLY A 13 -4.59 -5.80 -0.07
CA GLY A 13 -4.93 -4.88 -1.16
C GLY A 13 -3.79 -4.76 -2.18
N PHE A 14 -4.13 -4.23 -3.36
CA PHE A 14 -3.19 -3.90 -4.43
C PHE A 14 -1.97 -3.11 -3.93
N ASP A 15 -2.24 -2.01 -3.24
CA ASP A 15 -1.28 -1.08 -2.69
C ASP A 15 -0.32 -1.76 -1.72
N SER A 16 -0.88 -2.58 -0.83
CA SER A 16 -0.14 -3.36 0.15
C SER A 16 0.75 -4.41 -0.51
N LEU A 17 0.32 -5.02 -1.61
CA LEU A 17 1.12 -5.97 -2.38
C LEU A 17 2.33 -5.26 -3.03
N VAL A 18 2.11 -4.11 -3.68
CA VAL A 18 3.19 -3.30 -4.27
C VAL A 18 4.16 -2.81 -3.20
N ALA A 19 3.64 -2.35 -2.06
CA ALA A 19 4.43 -1.88 -0.93
C ALA A 19 5.33 -2.98 -0.35
N ASP A 20 4.78 -4.17 -0.10
CA ASP A 20 5.51 -5.29 0.49
C ASP A 20 6.54 -5.88 -0.48
N LEU A 21 6.11 -6.15 -1.72
CA LEU A 21 7.01 -6.66 -2.75
C LEU A 21 8.12 -5.66 -3.04
N GLY A 22 7.81 -4.36 -3.14
CA GLY A 22 8.81 -3.32 -3.38
C GLY A 22 9.89 -3.27 -2.29
N VAL A 23 9.51 -3.41 -1.02
CA VAL A 23 10.48 -3.48 0.10
C VAL A 23 11.38 -4.72 -0.02
N GLU A 24 10.82 -5.89 -0.31
CA GLU A 24 11.61 -7.12 -0.41
C GLU A 24 12.51 -7.15 -1.65
N MET A 25 12.08 -6.55 -2.76
CA MET A 25 12.91 -6.40 -3.95
C MET A 25 14.10 -5.47 -3.73
N ILE A 26 13.87 -4.32 -3.10
CA ILE A 26 14.94 -3.37 -2.76
C ILE A 26 15.94 -4.04 -1.81
N ARG A 27 15.45 -4.83 -0.85
CA ARG A 27 16.29 -5.66 0.01
C ARG A 27 17.14 -6.64 -0.81
N GLN A 28 16.53 -7.43 -1.70
CA GLN A 28 17.24 -8.40 -2.53
C GLN A 28 18.30 -7.74 -3.43
N GLU A 29 17.97 -6.59 -4.02
CA GLU A 29 18.91 -5.80 -4.82
C GLU A 29 20.13 -5.38 -3.99
N CYS A 30 19.91 -4.82 -2.78
CA CYS A 30 21.00 -4.41 -1.89
C CYS A 30 21.81 -5.61 -1.36
N GLU A 31 21.19 -6.77 -1.14
CA GLU A 31 21.84 -7.99 -0.63
C GLU A 31 22.64 -8.74 -1.72
N THR A 32 22.11 -8.83 -2.94
CA THR A 32 22.60 -9.78 -3.96
C THR A 32 22.91 -9.17 -5.33
N ASN A 33 22.65 -7.88 -5.54
CA ASN A 33 22.66 -7.21 -6.85
C ASN A 33 21.77 -7.88 -7.92
N ASN A 34 20.85 -8.75 -7.50
CA ASN A 34 19.97 -9.48 -8.40
C ASN A 34 18.52 -9.24 -7.98
N ILE A 35 17.73 -8.63 -8.87
CA ILE A 35 16.29 -8.50 -8.66
C ILE A 35 15.65 -9.82 -9.09
N GLY A 36 15.52 -10.74 -8.15
CA GLY A 36 14.99 -12.07 -8.37
C GLY A 36 13.48 -12.06 -8.57
N SER A 37 13.02 -12.00 -9.82
CA SER A 37 11.88 -12.80 -10.33
C SER A 37 11.49 -12.36 -11.74
N ARG A 38 11.36 -13.34 -12.66
CA ARG A 38 10.82 -13.15 -14.03
C ARG A 38 9.43 -12.50 -14.01
N CYS A 39 8.58 -12.86 -13.05
CA CYS A 39 7.18 -12.40 -12.96
C CYS A 39 7.06 -10.91 -12.60
N ILE A 40 8.05 -10.33 -11.93
CA ILE A 40 7.95 -8.93 -11.51
C ILE A 40 8.15 -7.97 -12.68
N ASN A 41 9.01 -8.32 -13.64
CA ASN A 41 9.16 -7.57 -14.89
C ASN A 41 7.87 -7.60 -15.74
N TYR A 42 7.00 -8.60 -15.56
CA TYR A 42 5.67 -8.64 -16.20
C TYR A 42 4.66 -7.69 -15.52
N LEU A 43 4.86 -7.38 -14.24
CA LEU A 43 3.88 -6.64 -13.43
C LEU A 43 4.18 -5.15 -13.34
N PHE A 44 5.46 -4.77 -13.24
CA PHE A 44 5.85 -3.38 -13.01
C PHE A 44 7.01 -2.96 -13.90
N SER A 45 6.97 -1.71 -14.34
CA SER A 45 8.16 -1.04 -14.85
C SER A 45 9.01 -0.60 -13.65
N ILE A 46 10.29 -0.99 -13.65
CA ILE A 46 11.24 -0.73 -12.58
C ILE A 46 12.49 -0.11 -13.19
N ASN A 47 12.90 1.05 -12.67
CA ASN A 47 14.20 1.62 -13.00
C ASN A 47 15.28 0.93 -12.17
N LYS A 48 16.19 0.19 -12.83
CA LYS A 48 17.23 -0.60 -12.16
C LYS A 48 18.47 0.27 -11.94
N ASN A 49 18.98 0.25 -10.73
CA ASN A 49 20.29 0.78 -10.40
C ASN A 49 21.14 -0.34 -9.79
N HIS A 50 22.47 -0.24 -9.86
CA HIS A 50 23.37 -1.24 -9.28
C HIS A 50 23.90 -0.75 -7.93
N TYR A 51 23.49 -1.40 -6.84
CA TYR A 51 23.90 -1.07 -5.48
C TYR A 51 24.18 -2.34 -4.66
N LEU A 52 25.46 -2.65 -4.43
CA LEU A 52 25.86 -3.85 -3.68
C LEU A 52 26.16 -3.50 -2.20
N SER A 53 25.76 -4.40 -1.29
CA SER A 53 26.19 -4.43 0.12
C SER A 53 25.80 -3.18 0.92
N LEU A 54 24.56 -2.71 0.76
CA LEU A 54 24.04 -1.56 1.50
C LEU A 54 23.13 -2.00 2.65
N ASP A 55 23.48 -1.58 3.86
CA ASP A 55 22.63 -1.72 5.04
C ASP A 55 21.46 -0.72 4.97
N ILE A 56 20.26 -1.25 4.73
CA ILE A 56 19.02 -0.46 4.69
C ILE A 56 18.61 -0.08 6.12
N ALA A 57 18.48 1.23 6.37
CA ALA A 57 18.00 1.73 7.65
C ALA A 57 16.46 1.87 7.68
N LEU A 58 15.91 2.48 6.63
CA LEU A 58 14.47 2.65 6.46
C LEU A 58 14.12 2.87 4.99
N ILE A 59 12.84 2.67 4.66
CA ILE A 59 12.26 2.94 3.35
C ILE A 59 11.02 3.81 3.52
N GLU A 60 10.96 4.91 2.79
CA GLU A 60 9.74 5.69 2.58
C GLU A 60 9.06 5.26 1.29
N SER A 61 7.74 5.11 1.26
CA SER A 61 7.00 4.99 0.00
C SER A 61 6.10 6.20 -0.22
N PHE A 62 6.04 6.66 -1.46
CA PHE A 62 5.23 7.79 -1.89
C PHE A 62 4.29 7.32 -2.99
N PHE A 63 3.02 7.12 -2.66
CA PHE A 63 2.01 6.63 -3.57
C PHE A 63 1.22 7.79 -4.19
N VAL A 64 1.13 7.80 -5.52
CA VAL A 64 0.33 8.74 -6.30
C VAL A 64 -0.51 7.98 -7.31
N ILE A 65 -1.74 8.44 -7.51
CA ILE A 65 -2.63 7.96 -8.56
C ILE A 65 -2.85 9.11 -9.54
N ASN A 66 -2.60 8.84 -10.82
CA ASN A 66 -2.87 9.77 -11.90
C ASN A 66 -4.16 9.32 -12.58
N TYR A 67 -5.17 10.18 -12.53
CA TYR A 67 -6.39 10.02 -13.32
C TYR A 67 -6.35 11.05 -14.45
N SER A 68 -6.65 10.63 -15.68
CA SER A 68 -7.18 11.54 -16.69
C SER A 68 -8.57 11.99 -16.24
N THR A 69 -8.98 13.22 -16.59
CA THR A 69 -10.23 13.85 -16.11
C THR A 69 -11.40 12.86 -16.10
N PRO A 70 -11.81 12.36 -14.91
CA PRO A 70 -12.79 11.29 -14.85
C PRO A 70 -14.17 11.82 -15.22
N SER A 71 -15.01 10.96 -15.82
CA SER A 71 -16.42 11.30 -15.97
C SER A 71 -17.06 11.45 -14.57
N VAL A 72 -17.39 12.68 -14.17
CA VAL A 72 -17.89 13.03 -12.83
C VAL A 72 -19.16 12.25 -12.45
N SER A 73 -19.89 11.73 -13.43
CA SER A 73 -21.17 11.02 -13.24
C SER A 73 -21.03 9.61 -12.67
N ARG A 74 -19.89 8.92 -12.87
CA ARG A 74 -19.73 7.50 -12.51
C ARG A 74 -18.85 7.23 -11.30
N GLY A 75 -18.19 8.23 -10.73
CA GLY A 75 -17.28 8.04 -9.59
C GLY A 75 -16.01 7.29 -9.96
N VAL A 76 -15.01 7.34 -9.09
CA VAL A 76 -13.69 6.71 -9.29
C VAL A 76 -13.47 5.49 -8.39
N ILE A 77 -14.26 5.37 -7.32
CA ILE A 77 -14.16 4.30 -6.33
C ILE A 77 -15.47 3.52 -6.32
N HIS A 78 -15.39 2.20 -6.47
CA HIS A 78 -16.54 1.31 -6.38
C HIS A 78 -17.02 1.18 -4.92
N PHE A 79 -18.32 0.96 -4.73
CA PHE A 79 -18.97 0.82 -3.42
C PHE A 79 -18.30 -0.22 -2.53
N ALA A 80 -17.85 -1.35 -3.09
CA ALA A 80 -17.17 -2.41 -2.34
C ALA A 80 -15.92 -1.91 -1.59
N THR A 81 -15.16 -0.98 -2.19
CA THR A 81 -13.99 -0.35 -1.54
C THR A 81 -14.43 0.55 -0.40
N TRP A 82 -15.50 1.31 -0.59
CA TRP A 82 -16.08 2.17 0.43
C TRP A 82 -16.62 1.37 1.61
N GLU A 83 -17.38 0.31 1.34
CA GLU A 83 -17.89 -0.62 2.35
C GLU A 83 -16.73 -1.23 3.17
N SER A 84 -15.68 -1.69 2.49
CA SER A 84 -14.47 -2.20 3.12
C SER A 84 -13.81 -1.16 4.03
N ALA A 85 -13.74 0.11 3.60
CA ALA A 85 -13.21 1.20 4.42
C ALA A 85 -14.07 1.50 5.64
N VAL A 86 -15.41 1.48 5.51
CA VAL A 86 -16.36 1.69 6.62
C VAL A 86 -16.14 0.63 7.70
N TYR A 87 -16.15 -0.65 7.31
CA TYR A 87 -15.95 -1.75 8.25
C TYR A 87 -14.53 -1.80 8.80
N GLY A 88 -13.52 -1.58 7.96
CA GLY A 88 -12.11 -1.56 8.34
C GLY A 88 -11.81 -0.52 9.42
N LEU A 89 -12.33 0.71 9.26
CA LEU A 89 -12.15 1.77 10.24
C LEU A 89 -12.98 1.55 11.50
N SER A 90 -14.22 1.06 11.38
CA SER A 90 -15.07 0.75 12.55
C SER A 90 -14.41 -0.28 13.50
N GLN A 91 -13.57 -1.17 12.96
CA GLN A 91 -12.88 -2.22 13.71
C GLN A 91 -11.40 -1.93 14.00
N ALA A 92 -10.90 -0.74 13.66
CA ALA A 92 -9.46 -0.42 13.75
C ALA A 92 -8.88 -0.61 15.16
N TYR A 93 -9.64 -0.25 16.20
CA TYR A 93 -9.22 -0.45 17.60
C TYR A 93 -9.05 -1.93 17.95
N ARG A 94 -10.00 -2.78 17.53
CA ARG A 94 -9.93 -4.23 17.76
C ARG A 94 -8.75 -4.84 16.99
N LEU A 95 -8.52 -4.42 15.75
CA LEU A 95 -7.36 -4.86 14.96
C LEU A 95 -6.03 -4.53 15.63
N GLN A 96 -5.92 -3.36 16.26
CA GLN A 96 -4.72 -2.99 17.02
C GLN A 96 -4.45 -3.97 18.17
N SER A 97 -5.49 -4.36 18.91
CA SER A 97 -5.37 -5.32 20.01
C SER A 97 -4.95 -6.72 19.55
N ILE A 98 -5.50 -7.19 18.42
CA ILE A 98 -5.17 -8.49 17.83
C ILE A 98 -3.71 -8.49 17.37
N ARG A 99 -3.27 -7.44 16.66
CA ARG A 99 -1.88 -7.33 16.17
C ARG A 99 -0.86 -7.34 17.31
N ARG A 100 -1.13 -6.69 18.44
CA ARG A 100 -0.25 -6.75 19.61
C ARG A 100 -0.09 -8.16 20.18
N LYS A 101 -1.14 -8.99 20.11
CA LYS A 101 -1.10 -10.38 20.57
C LYS A 101 -0.36 -11.29 19.57
N LEU A 102 -0.55 -11.05 18.27
CA LEU A 102 0.08 -11.83 17.20
C LEU A 102 1.57 -11.51 17.04
N PHE A 103 1.98 -10.26 17.30
CA PHE A 103 3.35 -9.77 17.10
C PHE A 103 3.89 -9.16 18.40
N PRO A 104 4.14 -9.96 19.45
CA PRO A 104 4.52 -9.45 20.77
C PRO A 104 5.95 -8.90 20.81
N GLN A 105 6.85 -9.39 19.96
CA GLN A 105 8.25 -8.98 19.95
C GLN A 105 8.42 -7.62 19.26
N LYS A 106 9.18 -6.72 19.88
CA LYS A 106 9.56 -5.44 19.26
C LYS A 106 10.70 -5.68 18.27
N LEU A 107 10.55 -5.17 17.05
CA LEU A 107 11.56 -5.28 16.01
C LEU A 107 12.73 -4.31 16.26
N PRO A 108 13.99 -4.78 16.22
CA PRO A 108 15.18 -3.95 16.42
C PRO A 108 15.54 -3.18 15.14
N TYR A 109 14.78 -2.12 14.85
CA TYR A 109 15.07 -1.26 13.70
C TYR A 109 16.38 -0.47 13.89
N ALA A 110 17.02 -0.12 12.76
CA ALA A 110 18.18 0.77 12.73
C ALA A 110 17.93 2.09 13.50
N ASN A 111 18.99 2.59 14.15
CA ASN A 111 18.95 3.88 14.86
C ASN A 111 19.07 5.04 13.86
N TYR A 112 18.06 5.19 13.00
CA TYR A 112 17.97 6.26 12.03
C TYR A 112 16.79 7.17 12.38
N LYS A 113 17.07 8.45 12.63
CA LYS A 113 16.06 9.46 12.98
C LYS A 113 15.54 10.16 11.73
N MET A 114 14.22 10.14 11.53
CA MET A 114 13.58 10.89 10.47
C MET A 114 12.28 11.49 10.95
N LYS A 115 12.02 12.74 10.55
CA LYS A 115 10.75 13.42 10.82
C LYS A 115 9.66 12.81 9.93
N SER A 116 8.52 12.49 10.53
CA SER A 116 7.32 12.08 9.80
C SER A 116 6.87 13.20 8.86
N LYS A 117 6.53 12.85 7.62
CA LYS A 117 6.01 13.80 6.63
C LYS A 117 4.48 13.83 6.72
N SER A 118 3.95 14.79 7.47
CA SER A 118 2.50 14.92 7.69
C SER A 118 2.01 16.28 7.25
N PHE A 119 1.18 16.30 6.21
CA PHE A 119 0.61 17.52 5.64
C PHE A 119 1.69 18.52 5.17
N THR A 120 2.78 18.01 4.61
CA THR A 120 3.93 18.82 4.15
C THR A 120 4.13 18.68 2.65
N LYS A 121 4.66 19.71 2.00
CA LYS A 121 5.14 19.61 0.62
C LYS A 121 6.46 18.83 0.61
N THR A 122 6.53 17.76 -0.16
CA THR A 122 7.73 16.92 -0.31
C THR A 122 8.11 16.85 -1.77
N THR A 123 9.42 17.01 -2.04
CA THR A 123 9.99 16.82 -3.37
C THR A 123 10.61 15.44 -3.45
N VAL A 124 10.14 14.62 -4.39
CA VAL A 124 10.69 13.29 -4.67
C VAL A 124 10.94 13.23 -6.18
N ASN A 125 12.15 12.85 -6.57
CA ASN A 125 12.55 12.72 -7.98
C ASN A 125 12.23 13.97 -8.83
N GLY A 126 12.58 15.17 -8.32
CA GLY A 126 12.35 16.45 -8.99
C GLY A 126 10.90 16.95 -9.01
N LYS A 127 9.92 16.17 -8.55
CA LYS A 127 8.51 16.56 -8.51
C LYS A 127 8.05 16.85 -7.08
N SER A 128 7.27 17.91 -6.91
CA SER A 128 6.76 18.32 -5.59
C SER A 128 5.29 17.98 -5.44
N PHE A 129 4.94 17.29 -4.36
CA PHE A 129 3.55 16.97 -4.01
C PHE A 129 3.25 17.31 -2.55
N TRP A 130 1.98 17.52 -2.22
CA TRP A 130 1.54 17.50 -0.84
C TRP A 130 1.54 16.06 -0.33
N THR A 131 2.16 15.81 0.81
CA THR A 131 2.36 14.48 1.37
C THR A 131 1.60 14.33 2.67
N ILE A 132 0.82 13.27 2.78
CA ILE A 132 0.12 12.87 4.00
C ILE A 132 0.49 11.42 4.35
N PRO A 133 0.39 11.03 5.64
CA PRO A 133 0.57 9.62 6.01
C PRO A 133 -0.47 8.75 5.30
N PHE A 134 -0.04 7.58 4.82
CA PHE A 134 -0.98 6.62 4.25
C PHE A 134 -1.74 5.91 5.37
N ILE A 135 -3.08 6.02 5.38
CA ILE A 135 -3.98 5.51 6.44
C ILE A 135 -4.57 4.14 6.08
N GLY A 136 -3.96 3.41 5.14
CA GLY A 136 -4.39 2.07 4.74
C GLY A 136 -3.58 0.94 5.40
N SER A 137 -3.67 -0.25 4.82
CA SER A 137 -3.07 -1.47 5.39
C SER A 137 -1.57 -1.63 5.11
N ASP A 138 -1.00 -0.90 4.15
CA ASP A 138 0.37 -1.09 3.66
C ASP A 138 1.39 -1.22 4.79
N LYS A 139 1.38 -0.26 5.73
CA LYS A 139 2.29 -0.29 6.86
C LYS A 139 2.18 -1.59 7.65
N SER A 140 0.96 -2.07 7.89
CA SER A 140 0.72 -3.29 8.67
C SER A 140 1.07 -4.56 7.91
N VAL A 141 0.91 -4.57 6.59
CA VAL A 141 1.28 -5.70 5.72
C VAL A 141 2.79 -5.81 5.65
N VAL A 142 3.49 -4.71 5.35
CA VAL A 142 4.96 -4.69 5.34
C VAL A 142 5.53 -5.05 6.71
N GLN A 143 4.97 -4.51 7.79
CA GLN A 143 5.41 -4.85 9.14
C GLN A 143 5.26 -6.35 9.46
N ARG A 144 4.22 -7.02 8.95
CA ARG A 144 4.05 -8.47 9.11
C ARG A 144 5.18 -9.23 8.41
N SER A 145 5.51 -8.88 7.17
CA SER A 145 6.61 -9.51 6.42
C SER A 145 7.97 -9.23 7.09
N GLN A 146 8.21 -8.00 7.55
CA GLN A 146 9.43 -7.68 8.32
C GLN A 146 9.51 -8.43 9.66
N TYR A 147 8.37 -8.71 10.30
CA TYR A 147 8.33 -9.52 11.51
C TYR A 147 8.72 -10.97 11.23
N PHE A 148 8.17 -11.57 10.17
CA PHE A 148 8.54 -12.91 9.73
C PHE A 148 10.03 -12.99 9.37
N ASN A 149 10.52 -12.04 8.58
CA ASN A 149 11.92 -11.93 8.20
C ASN A 149 12.85 -11.93 9.43
N TYR A 150 12.50 -11.18 10.47
CA TYR A 150 13.30 -11.11 11.69
C TYR A 150 13.21 -12.37 12.56
N THR A 151 11.98 -12.85 12.79
CA THR A 151 11.74 -13.93 13.77
C THR A 151 11.99 -15.34 13.22
N VAL A 152 11.84 -15.53 11.91
CA VAL A 152 11.97 -16.84 11.26
C VAL A 152 13.21 -16.90 10.39
N LEU A 153 13.47 -15.87 9.58
CA LEU A 153 14.60 -15.87 8.64
C LEU A 153 15.88 -15.21 9.20
N ASN A 154 15.86 -14.73 10.44
CA ASN A 154 16.97 -14.03 11.09
C ASN A 154 17.53 -12.85 10.25
N LYS A 155 16.66 -12.17 9.49
CA LYS A 155 17.01 -10.99 8.69
C LYS A 155 16.72 -9.71 9.47
N LYS A 156 17.60 -8.72 9.33
CA LYS A 156 17.42 -7.39 9.95
C LYS A 156 16.13 -6.73 9.44
N PRO A 157 15.22 -6.24 10.31
CA PRO A 157 13.95 -5.66 9.88
C PRO A 157 14.12 -4.26 9.32
N ILE A 158 13.42 -3.95 8.24
CA ILE A 158 13.43 -2.62 7.61
C ILE A 158 12.26 -1.78 8.14
N ARG A 159 12.55 -0.54 8.55
CA ARG A 159 11.48 0.40 8.94
C ARG A 159 10.80 0.95 7.69
N PHE A 160 9.52 0.68 7.52
CA PHE A 160 8.72 1.16 6.39
C PHE A 160 7.78 2.32 6.77
N LEU A 161 7.77 3.37 5.94
CA LEU A 161 7.00 4.59 6.17
C LEU A 161 6.21 4.98 4.90
N PRO A 162 4.93 4.55 4.78
CA PRO A 162 4.13 4.85 3.60
C PRO A 162 3.42 6.20 3.68
N TYR A 163 3.39 6.88 2.55
CA TYR A 163 2.76 8.17 2.36
C TYR A 163 1.91 8.21 1.09
N PHE A 164 0.87 9.04 1.12
CA PHE A 164 0.05 9.37 -0.04
C PHE A 164 0.38 10.78 -0.54
N GLN A 165 0.48 10.94 -1.85
CA GLN A 165 0.80 12.21 -2.49
C GLN A 165 -0.40 12.81 -3.22
N LEU A 166 -0.63 14.09 -2.98
CA LEU A 166 -1.72 14.89 -3.51
C LEU A 166 -1.14 16.06 -4.33
N SER A 167 -1.78 16.39 -5.44
CA SER A 167 -1.33 17.44 -6.36
C SER A 167 -1.51 18.87 -5.83
N SER A 168 -2.42 19.08 -4.85
CA SER A 168 -2.77 20.42 -4.37
C SER A 168 -3.09 20.46 -2.87
N PHE A 169 -2.93 21.64 -2.28
CA PHE A 169 -3.30 21.88 -0.88
C PHE A 169 -4.81 21.75 -0.67
N THR A 170 -5.62 22.20 -1.64
CA THR A 170 -7.08 22.05 -1.60
C THR A 170 -7.49 20.58 -1.52
N ALA A 171 -6.79 19.68 -2.20
CA ALA A 171 -7.04 18.23 -2.08
C ALA A 171 -6.73 17.72 -0.67
N VAL A 172 -5.67 18.23 -0.02
CA VAL A 172 -5.35 17.90 1.39
C VAL A 172 -6.49 18.32 2.31
N VAL A 173 -6.98 19.56 2.18
CA VAL A 173 -8.10 20.07 2.99
C VAL A 173 -9.35 19.22 2.80
N LYS A 174 -9.69 18.84 1.56
CA LYS A 174 -10.82 17.93 1.29
C LYS A 174 -10.64 16.57 1.95
N VAL A 175 -9.46 15.95 1.82
CA VAL A 175 -9.18 14.64 2.44
C VAL A 175 -9.31 14.71 3.96
N ILE A 176 -8.79 15.76 4.61
CA ILE A 176 -8.95 15.94 6.06
C ILE A 176 -10.42 16.10 6.43
N PHE A 177 -11.15 16.97 5.73
CA PHE A 177 -12.55 17.26 6.00
C PHE A 177 -13.43 16.00 5.88
N TYR A 178 -13.40 15.32 4.74
CA TYR A 178 -14.17 14.08 4.54
C TYR A 178 -13.67 12.95 5.43
N GLY A 179 -12.36 12.89 5.72
CA GLY A 179 -11.78 11.90 6.65
C GLY A 179 -12.29 12.08 8.09
N LEU A 180 -12.48 13.31 8.56
CA LEU A 180 -13.05 13.60 9.87
C LEU A 180 -14.53 13.20 9.95
N ILE A 181 -15.32 13.54 8.92
CA ILE A 181 -16.72 13.12 8.83
C ILE A 181 -16.81 11.58 8.83
N PHE A 182 -16.02 10.93 7.98
CA PHE A 182 -16.00 9.48 7.87
C PHE A 182 -15.59 8.81 9.20
N SER A 183 -14.54 9.31 9.85
CA SER A 183 -14.06 8.81 11.14
C SER A 183 -15.09 9.00 12.27
N LEU A 184 -15.87 10.09 12.24
CA LEU A 184 -16.96 10.31 13.19
C LEU A 184 -18.09 9.29 12.98
N PHE A 185 -18.55 9.14 11.75
CA PHE A 185 -19.72 8.31 11.42
C PHE A 185 -19.44 6.80 11.57
N THR A 186 -18.19 6.36 11.40
CA THR A 186 -17.81 4.95 11.60
C THR A 186 -17.84 4.50 13.07
N LYS A 187 -17.97 5.41 14.05
CA LYS A 187 -18.00 5.08 15.48
C LYS A 187 -19.33 4.51 15.98
N PHE A 188 -20.43 4.74 15.28
CA PHE A 188 -21.77 4.35 15.73
C PHE A 188 -22.57 3.70 14.61
N LYS A 189 -23.45 2.75 14.97
CA LYS A 189 -24.20 1.91 14.01
C LYS A 189 -25.03 2.72 13.02
N LEU A 190 -25.68 3.80 13.49
CA LEU A 190 -26.47 4.69 12.64
C LEU A 190 -25.58 5.40 11.62
N GLY A 191 -24.40 5.87 12.03
CA GLY A 191 -23.46 6.57 11.15
C GLY A 191 -22.90 5.64 10.08
N MET A 192 -22.53 4.42 10.45
CA MET A 192 -22.15 3.38 9.48
C MET A 192 -23.28 3.10 8.49
N ARG A 193 -24.53 2.97 8.96
CA ARG A 193 -25.68 2.78 8.08
C ARG A 193 -25.84 3.94 7.09
N LEU A 194 -25.67 5.19 7.54
CA LEU A 194 -25.73 6.37 6.68
C LEU A 194 -24.60 6.39 5.64
N LEU A 195 -23.36 6.07 6.04
CA LEU A 195 -22.23 5.97 5.11
C LEU A 195 -22.48 4.91 4.02
N LEU A 196 -23.05 3.76 4.39
CA LEU A 196 -23.33 2.67 3.45
C LEU A 196 -24.56 2.94 2.56
N GLN A 197 -25.58 3.63 3.06
CA GLN A 197 -26.80 3.92 2.30
C GLN A 197 -26.63 5.11 1.34
N PHE A 198 -25.79 6.08 1.69
CA PHE A 198 -25.59 7.30 0.90
C PHE A 198 -24.11 7.54 0.55
N PRO A 199 -23.40 6.55 -0.05
CA PRO A 199 -21.97 6.64 -0.30
C PRO A 199 -21.62 7.85 -1.17
N ARG A 200 -22.42 8.10 -2.22
CA ARG A 200 -22.25 9.23 -3.14
C ARG A 200 -22.30 10.59 -2.43
N PHE A 201 -23.16 10.75 -1.44
CA PHE A 201 -23.26 11.98 -0.66
C PHE A 201 -22.02 12.16 0.24
N PHE A 202 -21.67 11.14 1.01
CA PHE A 202 -20.54 11.19 1.95
C PHE A 202 -19.16 11.18 1.28
N SER A 203 -19.08 10.82 0.00
CA SER A 203 -17.86 10.85 -0.81
C SER A 203 -17.81 12.02 -1.80
N ALA A 204 -18.78 12.94 -1.77
CA ALA A 204 -18.92 14.01 -2.76
C ALA A 204 -18.87 13.53 -4.22
N GLY A 205 -19.53 12.41 -4.53
CA GLY A 205 -19.61 11.84 -5.87
C GLY A 205 -18.47 10.90 -6.26
N LEU A 206 -17.41 10.79 -5.45
CA LEU A 206 -16.26 9.92 -5.76
C LEU A 206 -16.58 8.42 -5.71
N VAL A 207 -17.58 8.03 -4.91
CA VAL A 207 -17.97 6.64 -4.69
C VAL A 207 -19.36 6.39 -5.27
N THR A 208 -19.46 5.32 -6.03
CA THR A 208 -20.70 4.85 -6.68
C THR A 208 -20.77 3.33 -6.69
N THR A 209 -21.93 2.78 -6.99
CA THR A 209 -22.12 1.33 -7.20
C THR A 209 -21.66 0.86 -8.58
N GLU A 210 -21.54 1.76 -9.54
CA GLU A 210 -21.11 1.44 -10.90
C GLU A 210 -19.58 1.46 -11.04
N GLY A 211 -18.91 2.32 -10.26
CA GLY A 211 -17.48 2.57 -10.38
C GLY A 211 -17.09 3.26 -11.70
N PRO A 212 -15.77 3.40 -11.96
CA PRO A 212 -15.25 4.02 -13.18
C PRO A 212 -15.50 3.18 -14.42
N THR A 213 -15.56 3.83 -15.59
CA THR A 213 -15.67 3.11 -16.86
C THR A 213 -14.35 2.44 -17.23
N ARG A 214 -14.40 1.44 -18.13
CA ARG A 214 -13.18 0.82 -18.67
C ARG A 214 -12.22 1.84 -19.29
N HIS A 215 -12.76 2.83 -20.02
CA HIS A 215 -11.97 3.92 -20.58
C HIS A 215 -11.28 4.75 -19.49
N ASP A 216 -11.99 5.09 -18.40
CA ASP A 216 -11.39 5.80 -17.25
C ASP A 216 -10.25 4.97 -16.63
N CYS A 217 -10.44 3.65 -16.49
CA CYS A 217 -9.41 2.75 -15.96
C CYS A 217 -8.19 2.62 -16.89
N GLU A 218 -8.40 2.60 -18.21
CA GLU A 218 -7.31 2.53 -19.21
C GLU A 218 -6.46 3.81 -19.24
N GLN A 219 -7.06 4.94 -18.86
CA GLN A 219 -6.40 6.24 -18.78
C GLN A 219 -5.79 6.54 -17.40
N ALA A 220 -6.13 5.76 -16.38
CA ALA A 220 -5.58 5.90 -15.05
C ALA A 220 -4.29 5.09 -14.89
N SER A 221 -3.38 5.61 -14.06
CA SER A 221 -2.13 4.96 -13.72
C SER A 221 -1.79 5.23 -12.25
N PHE A 222 -0.93 4.41 -11.67
CA PHE A 222 -0.32 4.72 -10.39
C PHE A 222 1.19 4.82 -10.52
N LYS A 223 1.79 5.48 -9.53
CA LYS A 223 3.21 5.39 -9.27
C LYS A 223 3.45 5.30 -7.77
N MET A 224 4.29 4.38 -7.35
CA MET A 224 4.80 4.27 -6.00
C MET A 224 6.33 4.46 -6.04
N THR A 225 6.79 5.59 -5.50
CA THR A 225 8.23 5.88 -5.42
C THR A 225 8.74 5.50 -4.03
N PHE A 226 9.74 4.64 -3.98
CA PHE A 226 10.43 4.23 -2.76
C PHE A 226 11.71 5.05 -2.62
N VAL A 227 11.92 5.64 -1.44
CA VAL A 227 13.16 6.31 -1.07
C VAL A 227 13.79 5.52 0.06
N THR A 228 14.85 4.80 -0.28
CA THR A 228 15.61 3.95 0.63
C THR A 228 16.73 4.78 1.24
N HIS A 229 16.78 4.81 2.56
CA HIS A 229 17.86 5.45 3.30
C HIS A 229 18.73 4.36 3.93
N THR A 230 20.02 4.38 3.61
CA THR A 230 20.99 3.45 4.17
C THR A 230 21.54 3.97 5.50
N GLU A 231 22.15 3.09 6.30
CA GLU A 231 22.82 3.48 7.54
C GLU A 231 23.97 4.48 7.28
N ASN A 232 24.61 4.37 6.12
CA ASN A 232 25.64 5.29 5.65
C ASN A 232 25.08 6.58 5.04
N LYS A 233 23.78 6.86 5.23
CA LYS A 233 23.07 8.08 4.75
C LYS A 233 23.02 8.23 3.23
N GLN A 234 23.28 7.17 2.48
CA GLN A 234 23.02 7.16 1.04
C GLN A 234 21.51 7.04 0.79
N LYS A 235 21.07 7.55 -0.36
CA LYS A 235 19.67 7.50 -0.78
C LYS A 235 19.56 6.77 -2.11
N LEU A 236 18.70 5.76 -2.15
CA LEU A 236 18.33 5.06 -3.37
C LEU A 236 16.87 5.40 -3.69
N ILE A 237 16.55 5.54 -4.97
CA ILE A 237 15.20 5.82 -5.43
C ILE A 237 14.80 4.72 -6.40
N HIS A 238 13.70 4.05 -6.07
CA HIS A 238 13.06 3.06 -6.92
C HIS A 238 11.65 3.51 -7.25
N GLU A 239 11.22 3.36 -8.50
CA GLU A 239 9.86 3.70 -8.91
C GLU A 239 9.17 2.46 -9.45
N PHE A 240 7.98 2.19 -8.93
CA PHE A 240 7.07 1.17 -9.41
C PHE A 240 5.86 1.85 -10.00
N ALA A 241 5.64 1.66 -11.29
CA ALA A 241 4.52 2.25 -12.00
C ALA A 241 3.74 1.19 -12.77
N GLY A 242 2.45 1.46 -12.96
CA GLY A 242 1.57 0.59 -13.71
C GLY A 242 0.23 1.25 -14.01
N MET A 243 -0.66 0.46 -14.60
CA MET A 243 -2.04 0.85 -14.92
C MET A 243 -2.85 1.09 -13.65
N ASP A 244 -4.04 1.64 -13.78
CA ASP A 244 -5.03 1.82 -12.72
C ASP A 244 -4.90 0.83 -11.54
N PRO A 245 -4.73 1.34 -10.29
CA PRO A 245 -4.52 0.48 -9.14
C PRO A 245 -5.78 -0.27 -8.71
N GLY A 246 -6.98 0.23 -9.02
CA GLY A 246 -8.23 -0.29 -8.44
C GLY A 246 -8.84 -1.48 -9.18
N TYR A 247 -8.59 -1.61 -10.49
CA TYR A 247 -9.34 -2.51 -11.38
C TYR A 247 -8.38 -3.28 -12.28
N ILE A 248 -7.83 -2.66 -13.33
CA ILE A 248 -7.00 -3.38 -14.32
C ILE A 248 -5.71 -3.88 -13.66
N GLY A 249 -5.03 -3.03 -12.88
CA GLY A 249 -3.83 -3.40 -12.14
C GLY A 249 -4.09 -4.49 -11.10
N THR A 250 -5.15 -4.36 -10.31
CA THR A 250 -5.56 -5.39 -9.33
C THR A 250 -5.86 -6.73 -9.99
N SER A 251 -6.55 -6.73 -11.14
CA SER A 251 -6.87 -7.95 -11.89
C SER A 251 -5.61 -8.65 -12.40
N LYS A 252 -4.66 -7.88 -12.97
CA LYS A 252 -3.36 -8.42 -13.42
C LYS A 252 -2.56 -9.04 -12.27
N LEU A 253 -2.54 -8.38 -11.11
CA LEU A 253 -1.86 -8.93 -9.93
C LEU A 253 -2.52 -10.22 -9.43
N SER A 254 -3.84 -10.27 -9.42
CA SER A 254 -4.58 -11.48 -9.02
C SER A 254 -4.24 -12.66 -9.94
N ILE A 255 -4.18 -12.43 -11.26
CA ILE A 255 -3.76 -13.44 -12.24
C ILE A 255 -2.31 -13.86 -12.01
N ALA A 256 -1.40 -12.92 -11.77
CA ALA A 256 0.00 -13.25 -11.51
C ALA A 256 0.18 -14.07 -10.22
N CYS A 257 -0.57 -13.74 -9.16
CA CYS A 257 -0.60 -14.57 -7.94
C CYS A 257 -1.10 -15.98 -8.25
N ALA A 258 -2.17 -16.13 -9.04
CA ALA A 258 -2.67 -17.45 -9.44
C ALA A 258 -1.65 -18.26 -10.26
N ILE A 259 -0.98 -17.62 -11.22
CA ILE A 259 0.10 -18.25 -12.01
C ILE A 259 1.25 -18.70 -11.09
N MET A 260 1.66 -17.86 -10.13
CA MET A 260 2.70 -18.21 -9.16
C MET A 260 2.31 -19.43 -8.32
N LEU A 261 1.07 -19.48 -7.83
CA LEU A 261 0.57 -20.63 -7.06
C LEU A 261 0.58 -21.93 -7.90
N LEU A 262 0.33 -21.85 -9.21
CA LEU A 262 0.31 -23.01 -10.10
C LEU A 262 1.71 -23.44 -10.56
N GLN A 263 2.62 -22.50 -10.79
CA GLN A 263 3.94 -22.78 -11.36
C GLN A 263 5.04 -23.00 -10.33
N GLU A 264 4.90 -22.43 -9.13
CA GLU A 264 5.90 -22.50 -8.07
C GLU A 264 5.30 -23.07 -6.77
N SER A 265 4.32 -23.97 -6.90
CA SER A 265 3.64 -24.61 -5.76
C SER A 265 4.61 -25.33 -4.81
N ASP A 266 5.69 -25.89 -5.37
CA ASP A 266 6.77 -26.58 -4.65
C ASP A 266 7.64 -25.64 -3.81
N ARG A 267 7.59 -24.33 -4.07
CA ARG A 267 8.36 -23.30 -3.35
C ARG A 267 7.53 -22.56 -2.30
N LEU A 268 6.23 -22.83 -2.22
CA LEU A 268 5.38 -22.20 -1.22
C LEU A 268 5.72 -22.75 0.18
N PRO A 269 5.76 -21.88 1.20
CA PRO A 269 5.93 -22.34 2.58
C PRO A 269 4.76 -23.26 2.96
N THR A 270 5.10 -24.42 3.53
CA THR A 270 4.16 -25.43 4.04
C THR A 270 3.73 -25.15 5.47
#